data_AF-A0A0A9GHM0-F1
#
_entry.id   AF-A0A0A9GHM0-F1
#
_cell.length_a   1.000
_cell.length_b   1.000
_cell.length_c   1.000
_cell.angle_alpha   90.00
_cell.angle_beta   90.00
_cell.angle_gamma   90.00
#
_symmetry.space_group_name_H-M   'P 1'
#
loop_
_entity.id
_entity.type
_entity.pdbx_description
1 polymer ?
#
loop_
_entity_poly.entity_id
_entity_poly.type
_entity_poly.pdbx_seq_one_letter_code
_entity_poly.pdbx_strand_id
1 'polypeptide(L)' 'MSGDGEGSCWFWDWKSCRRFKTLKCHNGVCIGCEWHPLETSKVATCGWDGVIKYWD' A
#
# COMPACT_ATOMS: atom_id res chain seq x y z
N MET A 1 0.75 7.00 -2.81
CA MET A 1 0.30 5.72 -2.22
C MET A 1 -0.14 6.00 -0.80
N SER A 2 -1.24 5.41 -0.34
CA SER A 2 -1.78 5.69 1.00
C SER A 2 -2.40 4.44 1.62
N GLY A 3 -2.14 4.17 2.88
CA GLY A 3 -2.88 3.18 3.68
C GLY A 3 -4.20 3.74 4.20
N ASP A 4 -5.19 2.88 4.38
CA ASP A 4 -6.45 3.22 5.05
C ASP A 4 -6.62 2.50 6.40
N GLY A 5 -7.62 2.93 7.16
CA GLY A 5 -8.00 2.33 8.46
C GLY A 5 -8.64 0.95 8.34
N GLU A 6 -9.09 0.57 7.15
CA GLU A 6 -9.68 -0.73 6.85
C GLU A 6 -8.60 -1.79 6.51
N GLY A 7 -7.33 -1.40 6.35
CA GLY A 7 -6.24 -2.30 5.96
C GLY A 7 -6.00 -2.41 4.45
N SER A 8 -6.60 -1.52 3.66
CA SER A 8 -6.35 -1.41 2.22
C SER A 8 -5.29 -0.35 1.91
N CYS A 9 -4.47 -0.63 0.92
CA CYS A 9 -3.52 0.31 0.34
C CYS A 9 -4.06 0.83 -1.00
N TRP A 10 -4.02 2.14 -1.16
CA TRP A 10 -4.53 2.85 -2.31
C TRP A 10 -3.38 3.40 -3.16
N PHE A 11 -3.45 3.08 -4.45
CA PHE A 11 -2.52 3.56 -5.47
C PHE A 11 -3.20 4.65 -6.27
N TRP A 12 -2.48 5.76 -6.44
CA TRP A 12 -2.97 6.97 -7.08
C TRP A 12 -2.06 7.30 -8.25
N ASP A 13 -2.65 7.58 -9.41
CA ASP A 13 -1.91 8.20 -10.50
C ASP A 13 -1.79 9.70 -10.21
N TRP A 14 -0.56 10.18 -10.11
CA TRP A 14 -0.26 11.57 -9.80
C TRP A 14 -0.71 12.53 -10.92
N LYS A 15 -0.67 12.10 -12.18
CA LYS A 15 -0.98 12.99 -13.32
C LYS A 15 -2.48 13.24 -13.45
N SER A 16 -3.29 12.21 -13.30
CA SER A 16 -4.75 12.31 -13.44
C SER A 16 -5.48 12.53 -12.11
N CYS A 17 -4.77 12.46 -10.98
CA CYS A 17 -5.34 12.46 -9.62
C CYS A 17 -6.42 11.37 -9.43
N ARG A 18 -6.35 10.28 -10.21
CA ARG A 18 -7.31 9.18 -10.15
C ARG A 18 -6.72 8.00 -9.39
N ARG A 19 -7.63 7.22 -8.80
CA ARG A 19 -7.29 5.93 -8.21
C ARG A 19 -6.91 4.96 -9.32
N PHE A 20 -5.71 4.42 -9.21
CA PHE A 20 -5.18 3.44 -10.15
C PHE A 20 -5.54 2.01 -9.72
N LYS A 21 -5.30 1.70 -8.44
CA LYS A 21 -5.49 0.35 -7.89
C LYS A 21 -5.76 0.42 -6.39
N THR A 22 -6.50 -0.57 -5.89
CA THR A 22 -6.70 -0.79 -4.45
C THR A 22 -6.26 -2.20 -4.13
N LEU A 23 -5.53 -2.35 -3.04
CA LEU A 23 -5.00 -3.63 -2.58
C LEU A 23 -5.43 -3.85 -1.13
N LYS A 24 -6.13 -4.95 -0.85
CA LYS A 24 -6.44 -5.32 0.55
C LYS A 24 -5.21 -5.98 1.15
N CYS A 25 -4.42 -5.21 1.88
CA CYS A 25 -3.14 -5.67 2.40
C CYS A 25 -3.29 -6.35 3.75
N HIS A 26 -4.03 -5.74 4.67
CA HIS A 26 -4.07 -6.13 6.07
C HIS A 26 -5.51 -6.35 6.54
N ASN A 27 -5.67 -7.17 7.58
CA ASN A 27 -6.98 -7.37 8.23
C ASN A 27 -7.29 -6.29 9.27
N GLY A 28 -6.32 -5.41 9.56
CA GLY A 28 -6.46 -4.22 10.39
C GLY A 28 -5.81 -3.01 9.72
N VAL A 29 -5.75 -1.88 10.42
CA VAL A 29 -5.26 -0.59 9.90
C VAL A 29 -3.91 -0.74 9.19
N CYS A 30 -3.83 -0.27 7.94
CA CYS A 30 -2.59 -0.19 7.19
C CYS A 30 -1.88 1.11 7.59
N ILE A 31 -0.81 1.00 8.39
CA ILE A 31 -0.11 2.18 8.95
C ILE A 31 0.88 2.74 7.94
N GLY A 32 1.60 1.86 7.25
CA GLY A 32 2.73 2.23 6.41
C GLY A 32 2.67 1.51 5.08
N CYS A 33 3.10 2.22 4.04
CA CYS A 33 3.32 1.69 2.72
C CYS A 33 4.51 2.42 2.11
N GLU A 34 5.48 1.68 1.58
CA GLU A 34 6.71 2.22 0.99
C GLU A 34 7.05 1.49 -0.31
N TRP A 35 7.50 2.25 -1.30
CA TRP A 35 7.99 1.70 -2.56
C TRP A 35 9.42 1.22 -2.41
N HIS A 36 9.78 0.15 -3.11
CA HIS A 36 11.17 -0.26 -3.17
C HIS A 36 12.01 0.79 -3.94
N PRO A 37 13.18 1.22 -3.43
CA PRO A 37 13.94 2.32 -4.01
C PRO A 37 14.59 1.99 -5.36
N LEU A 38 14.80 0.70 -5.65
CA LEU A 38 15.46 0.23 -6.87
C LEU A 38 14.49 -0.42 -7.87
N GLU A 39 13.40 -0.99 -7.38
CA GLU A 39 12.49 -1.80 -8.20
C GLU A 39 11.11 -1.17 -8.18
N THR A 40 10.67 -0.65 -9.32
CA THR A 40 9.47 0.19 -9.42
C THR A 40 8.17 -0.58 -9.31
N SER A 41 8.19 -1.92 -9.42
CA SER A 41 7.00 -2.76 -9.23
C SER A 41 6.75 -3.13 -7.77
N LYS A 42 7.76 -3.03 -6.89
CA LYS A 42 7.69 -3.61 -5.56
C LYS A 42 7.31 -2.65 -4.46
N VAL A 43 6.51 -3.14 -3.51
CA VAL A 43 5.95 -2.37 -2.41
C VAL A 43 5.98 -3.15 -1.11
N ALA A 44 6.37 -2.49 -0.02
CA ALA A 44 6.22 -2.99 1.34
C ALA A 44 5.02 -2.32 2.02
N THR A 45 4.19 -3.09 2.72
CA THR A 45 3.11 -2.59 3.55
C THR A 45 3.18 -3.16 4.96
N CYS A 46 2.81 -2.36 5.97
CA CYS A 46 2.73 -2.79 7.36
C CYS A 46 1.40 -2.35 8.00
N GLY A 47 0.91 -3.19 8.92
CA GLY A 47 -0.37 -2.97 9.58
C GLY A 47 -0.38 -3.34 11.06
N TRP A 48 -1.48 -2.99 11.72
CA TRP A 48 -1.76 -3.34 13.13
C TRP A 48 -1.96 -4.84 13.36
N ASP A 49 -2.09 -5.62 12.30
CA ASP A 49 -2.09 -7.08 12.35
C ASP A 49 -0.71 -7.68 12.66
N GLY A 50 0.32 -6.83 12.82
CA GLY A 50 1.66 -7.24 13.23
C GLY A 50 2.44 -7.92 12.11
N VAL A 51 1.93 -7.87 10.87
CA VAL A 51 2.60 -8.44 9.70
C VAL A 51 3.07 -7.34 8.75
N ILE A 52 4.20 -7.63 8.10
CA ILE A 52 4.72 -6.85 6.99
C ILE A 52 4.55 -7.69 5.74
N LYS A 53 3.88 -7.14 4.73
CA LYS A 53 3.66 -7.82 3.45
C LYS A 53 4.47 -7.13 2.37
N TYR A 54 5.05 -7.94 1.50
CA TYR A 54 5.83 -7.48 0.37
C TYR A 54 5.14 -7.91 -0.92
N TRP A 55 5.03 -6.98 -1.84
CA TRP A 55 4.24 -7.09 -3.07
C TRP A 55 5.12 -6.80 -4.28
N ASP A 56 4.81 -7.43 -5.39
CA ASP A 56 5.42 -7.23 -6.72
C ASP A 56 4.36 -6.84 -7.76
#